data_AF-A0A7D4BIX0-F1
#
_entry.id   AF-A0A7D4BIX0-F1
#
_cell.length_a   1.000
_cell.length_b   1.000
_cell.length_c   1.000
_cell.angle_alpha   90.00
_cell.angle_beta   90.00
_cell.angle_gamma   90.00
#
_symmetry.space_group_name_H-M   'P 1'
#
loop_
_entity.id
_entity.type
_entity.pdbx_description
1 polymer ?
#
loop_
_entity_poly.entity_id
_entity_poly.type
_entity_poly.pdbx_seq_one_letter_code
_entity_poly.pdbx_strand_id
1 'polypeptide(L)' 'MGATVMLRGSTKGTSTDANGSYTLEVPNGENTFVVGYGGYQDETATSHDGQPLNVTLLPSPNSKVKSRRR' A
#
# COMPACT_ATOMS: atom_id res chain seq x y z
N MET A 1 -13.80 6.16 5.46
CA MET A 1 -12.88 5.03 5.68
C MET A 1 -12.02 4.93 4.43
N GLY A 2 -10.70 4.96 4.56
CA GLY A 2 -9.77 4.95 3.42
C GLY A 2 -8.77 3.79 3.51
N ALA A 3 -8.02 3.58 2.44
CA ALA A 3 -6.88 2.64 2.42
C ALA A 3 -5.74 3.16 3.29
N THR A 4 -4.93 2.25 3.80
CA THR A 4 -3.70 2.56 4.53
C THR A 4 -2.52 2.41 3.58
N VAL A 5 -1.72 3.46 3.45
CA VAL A 5 -0.51 3.49 2.63
C VAL A 5 0.68 3.59 3.58
N MET A 6 1.57 2.61 3.55
CA MET A 6 2.69 2.51 4.48
C MET A 6 4.01 2.38 3.73
N LEU A 7 5.04 3.12 4.13
CA LEU A 7 6.37 3.02 3.52
C LEU A 7 7.09 1.78 4.08
N ARG A 8 7.43 0.84 3.21
CA ARG A 8 8.09 -0.42 3.59
C ARG A 8 9.50 -0.12 4.12
N GLY A 9 9.80 -0.64 5.30
CA GLY A 9 11.08 -0.38 6.00
C GLY A 9 11.10 0.94 6.78
N SER A 10 10.00 1.70 6.77
CA SER A 10 9.79 2.87 7.62
C SER A 10 8.54 2.67 8.49
N THR A 11 8.41 3.47 9.53
CA THR A 11 7.16 3.61 10.30
C THR A 11 6.27 4.72 9.75
N LYS A 12 6.71 5.41 8.69
CA LYS A 12 5.92 6.41 7.99
C LYS A 12 4.78 5.74 7.22
N GLY A 13 3.57 6.23 7.42
CA GLY A 13 2.39 5.83 6.67
C GLY A 13 1.33 6.92 6.75
N THR A 14 0.37 6.85 5.83
CA THR A 14 -0.76 7.75 5.73
C THR A 14 -2.01 6.96 5.37
N SER A 15 -3.18 7.47 5.72
CA SER A 15 -4.45 6.91 5.26
C SER A 15 -5.01 7.74 4.12
N THR A 16 -5.59 7.11 3.11
CA THR A 16 -6.27 7.83 2.03
C THR A 16 -7.54 8.49 2.55
N ASP A 17 -7.95 9.58 1.89
CA ASP A 17 -9.24 10.22 2.13
C ASP A 17 -10.40 9.42 1.50
N ALA A 18 -11.62 9.99 1.56
CA ALA A 18 -12.81 9.38 0.97
C ALA A 18 -12.80 9.33 -0.57
N ASN A 19 -11.95 10.14 -1.22
CA ASN A 19 -11.76 10.16 -2.67
C ASN A 19 -10.61 9.26 -3.13
N GLY A 20 -9.88 8.63 -2.19
CA GLY A 20 -8.68 7.83 -2.47
C GLY A 20 -7.40 8.64 -2.63
N SER A 21 -7.43 9.95 -2.35
CA SER A 21 -6.24 10.82 -2.39
C SER A 21 -5.45 10.71 -1.09
N TYR A 22 -4.12 10.79 -1.19
CA TYR A 22 -3.22 10.76 -0.04
C TYR A 22 -1.94 11.57 -0.33
N THR A 23 -1.30 12.03 0.73
CA THR A 23 0.02 12.67 0.69
C THR A 23 0.92 12.08 1.77
N LEU A 24 2.15 11.77 1.42
CA LEU A 24 3.15 11.22 2.34
C LEU A 24 4.54 11.72 1.96
N GLU A 25 5.23 12.32 2.91
CA GLU A 25 6.62 12.76 2.74
C GLU A 25 7.57 11.57 2.87
N VAL A 26 8.16 11.20 1.74
CA VAL A 26 9.14 10.10 1.65
C VAL A 26 10.55 10.63 1.36
N PRO A 27 11.60 9.89 1.79
CA PRO A 27 12.97 10.22 1.42
C PRO A 27 13.16 10.15 -0.10
N ASN A 28 14.11 10.92 -0.62
CA ASN A 28 14.45 10.85 -2.03
C ASN A 28 14.98 9.45 -2.40
N GLY A 29 14.52 8.92 -3.52
CA GLY A 29 14.93 7.66 -4.11
C GLY A 29 13.76 6.76 -4.51
N GLU A 30 14.07 5.48 -4.65
CA GLU A 30 13.07 4.45 -4.87
C GLU A 30 12.50 3.98 -3.53
N ASN A 31 11.20 4.14 -3.37
CA ASN A 31 10.48 3.80 -2.16
C ASN A 31 9.47 2.70 -2.45
N THR A 32 9.41 1.67 -1.60
CA THR A 32 8.38 0.63 -1.69
C THR A 32 7.26 0.96 -0.71
N PHE A 33 6.03 1.00 -1.19
CA PHE A 33 4.83 1.22 -0.40
C PHE A 33 4.04 -0.07 -0.27
N VAL A 34 3.41 -0.26 0.89
CA VAL A 34 2.45 -1.32 1.17
C VAL A 34 1.11 -0.65 1.34
N VAL A 35 0.16 -1.01 0.48
CA VAL A 35 -1.20 -0.47 0.52
C VAL A 35 -2.14 -1.57 0.97
N GLY A 36 -2.88 -1.32 2.04
CA GLY A 36 -3.83 -2.26 2.62
C GLY A 36 -5.17 -1.61 2.87
N TYR A 37 -6.26 -2.33 2.58
CA TYR A 37 -7.61 -1.89 2.87
C TYR A 37 -8.45 -3.06 3.39
N GLY A 38 -9.35 -2.79 4.34
CA GLY A 38 -10.16 -3.83 4.97
C GLY A 38 -10.96 -4.62 3.94
N GLY A 39 -10.74 -5.94 3.88
CA GLY A 39 -11.38 -6.84 2.91
C GLY A 39 -10.63 -7.01 1.57
N TYR A 40 -9.47 -6.37 1.40
CA TYR A 40 -8.63 -6.47 0.21
C TYR A 40 -7.30 -7.16 0.54
N GLN A 41 -6.59 -7.62 -0.50
CA GLN A 41 -5.23 -8.10 -0.36
C GLN A 41 -4.27 -6.92 -0.27
N ASP A 42 -3.31 -6.98 0.66
CA ASP A 42 -2.24 -5.99 0.76
C ASP A 42 -1.38 -6.06 -0.50
N GLU A 43 -1.19 -4.91 -1.14
CA GLU A 43 -0.40 -4.81 -2.38
C GLU A 43 0.87 -4.02 -2.11
N THR A 44 1.99 -4.48 -2.66
CA THR A 44 3.27 -3.78 -2.57
C THR A 44 3.60 -3.11 -3.89
N ALA A 45 3.80 -1.80 -3.88
CA ALA A 45 4.06 -1.03 -5.07
C ALA A 45 5.27 -0.11 -4.87
N THR A 46 6.15 -0.02 -5.86
CA THR A 46 7.32 0.88 -5.82
C THR A 46 7.00 2.18 -6.52
N SER A 47 7.42 3.29 -5.94
CA SER A 47 7.40 4.60 -6.62
C SER A 47 8.75 5.27 -6.53
N HIS A 48 9.03 6.09 -7.53
CA HIS A 48 10.21 6.94 -7.63
C HIS A 48 9.83 8.40 -7.36
N ASP A 49 10.83 9.20 -7.01
CA ASP A 49 10.68 10.61 -6.65
C ASP A 49 9.71 11.40 -7.54
N GLY A 50 8.65 11.91 -6.93
CA GLY A 50 7.67 12.78 -7.58
C GLY A 50 6.73 12.08 -8.56
N GLN A 51 6.77 10.75 -8.68
CA GLN A 51 5.85 10.04 -9.57
C GLN A 51 4.54 9.66 -8.83
N PRO A 52 3.37 9.95 -9.43
CA PRO A 52 2.10 9.52 -8.88
C PRO A 52 2.03 7.99 -8.92
N LEU A 53 1.75 7.39 -7.75
CA LEU A 53 1.64 5.95 -7.61
C LEU A 53 0.17 5.55 -7.58
N ASN A 54 -0.30 4.89 -8.64
CA ASN A 54 -1.64 4.33 -8.69
C ASN A 54 -1.57 2.84 -8.35
N VAL A 55 -2.24 2.43 -7.27
CA VAL A 55 -2.29 1.03 -6.84
C VAL A 55 -3.74 0.56 -6.85
N THR A 56 -4.01 -0.52 -7.59
CA THR A 56 -5.32 -1.17 -7.60
C THR A 56 -5.28 -2.36 -6.67
N LEU A 57 -6.01 -2.29 -5.56
CA LEU A 57 -6.14 -3.42 -4.65
C LEU A 57 -7.11 -4.45 -5.20
N LEU A 58 -6.73 -5.72 -5.13
CA LEU A 58 -7.62 -6.81 -5.45
C LEU A 58 -8.46 -7.17 -4.21
N PRO A 59 -9.79 -7.34 -4.36
CA PRO A 59 -10.62 -7.84 -3.26
C PRO A 59 -10.09 -9.20 -2.85
N SER A 60 -9.89 -9.41 -1.55
CA SER A 60 -9.39 -10.69 -1.06
C SER A 60 -10.54 -11.71 -1.11
N PRO A 61 -10.55 -12.67 -2.06
CA PRO A 61 -11.64 -13.63 -2.16
C PRO A 61 -11.56 -14.69 -1.06
N ASN A 62 -10.45 -14.73 -0.30
CA ASN A 62 -10.19 -15.70 0.74
C ASN A 62 -9.01 -15.27 1.59
N SER A 63 -9.24 -15.05 2.88
CA SER A 63 -8.23 -14.95 3.93
C SER A 63 -7.51 -16.29 4.21
N LYS A 64 -7.41 -17.21 3.24
CA LYS A 64 -6.71 -18.49 3.37
C LYS A 64 -5.98 -18.87 2.09
N VAL A 65 -4.79 -19.46 2.28
CA VAL A 65 -3.98 -20.21 1.31
C VAL A 65 -2.95 -19.38 0.50
N LYS A 66 -1.85 -19.00 1.15
CA LYS A 66 -0.53 -19.07 0.50
C LYS A 66 0.48 -19.74 1.43
N SER A 67 0.46 -21.08 1.35
CA SER A 67 1.60 -21.98 1.48
C SER A 67 2.66 -21.61 2.53
N ARG A 68 2.43 -21.99 3.78
CA ARG A 68 3.54 -22.37 4.66
C ARG A 68 4.08 -23.69 4.12
N ARG A 69 5.26 -23.59 3.52
CA ARG A 69 6.21 -24.66 3.22
C ARG A 69 6.12 -25.82 4.23
N ARG A 70 5.93 -27.05 3.75
CA ARG A 70 6.60 -28.25 4.23
C ARG A 70 6.54 -29.35 3.19
#